data_AF-A0AAV4GD67-F1
#
_entry.id   AF-A0AAV4GD67-F1
#
_cell.length_a   1.000
_cell.length_b   1.000
_cell.length_c   1.000
_cell.angle_alpha   90.00
_cell.angle_beta   90.00
_cell.angle_gamma   90.00
#
_symmetry.space_group_name_H-M   'P 1'
#
loop_
_entity.id
_entity.type
_entity.pdbx_description
1 polymer ?
#
loop_
_entity_poly.entity_id
_entity_poly.type
_entity_poly.pdbx_seq_one_letter_code
_entity_poly.pdbx_strand_id
1 'polypeptide(L)'
;MEDNYGVRIQYQYKTKEDLSESCGSYCSNYEAEAFAIEAAVLQLTSVFSFYPEKTHNIVIFSDSRSVLEALQNESLQNSSLKSLFLTIDSFLKTYDVDLTLQWIPGHCNIT
;
A
#
# COMPACT_ATOMS: atom_id res chain seq x y z
N MET A 1 -11.05 18.43 10.70
CA MET A 1 -11.34 17.32 9.76
C MET A 1 -10.19 16.37 9.92
N GLU A 2 -10.48 15.14 10.29
CA GLU A 2 -9.47 14.07 10.30
C GLU A 2 -9.51 13.45 8.91
N ASP A 3 -8.38 13.43 8.23
CA ASP A 3 -8.24 12.76 6.94
C ASP A 3 -7.97 11.28 7.20
N ASN A 4 -8.60 10.40 6.43
CA ASN A 4 -8.57 8.95 6.61
C ASN A 4 -8.01 8.27 5.37
N TYR A 5 -7.50 7.06 5.55
CA TYR A 5 -7.12 6.19 4.46
C TYR A 5 -7.82 4.84 4.58
N GLY A 6 -7.96 4.14 3.45
CA GLY A 6 -8.62 2.84 3.39
C GLY A 6 -7.90 1.90 2.44
N VAL A 7 -7.80 0.63 2.83
CA VAL A 7 -7.16 -0.44 2.06
C VAL A 7 -8.10 -1.62 2.01
N ARG A 8 -8.21 -2.23 0.85
CA ARG A 8 -8.90 -3.51 0.69
C ARG A 8 -7.97 -4.54 0.07
N ILE A 9 -7.76 -5.62 0.79
CA ILE A 9 -6.92 -6.75 0.36
C ILE A 9 -7.85 -7.88 -0.05
N GLN A 10 -7.68 -8.37 -1.28
CA GLN A 10 -8.38 -9.53 -1.79
C GLN A 10 -7.39 -10.66 -2.04
N TYR A 11 -7.57 -11.77 -1.34
CA TYR A 11 -6.73 -12.96 -1.49
C TYR A 11 -7.25 -13.89 -2.59
N GLN A 12 -6.39 -14.79 -3.06
CA GLN A 12 -6.71 -15.76 -4.13
C GLN A 12 -7.96 -16.63 -3.82
N TYR A 13 -8.23 -16.90 -2.54
CA TYR A 13 -9.42 -17.66 -2.10
C TYR A 13 -10.68 -16.79 -1.98
N LYS A 14 -10.69 -15.58 -2.57
CA LYS A 14 -11.78 -14.60 -2.52
C LYS A 14 -12.15 -14.11 -1.12
N THR A 15 -11.33 -14.42 -0.11
CA THR A 15 -11.41 -13.75 1.19
C THR A 15 -10.98 -12.29 1.01
N LYS A 16 -11.65 -11.41 1.74
CA LYS A 16 -11.44 -9.96 1.70
C LYS A 16 -11.15 -9.47 3.10
N GLU A 17 -10.23 -8.54 3.20
CA GLU A 17 -9.92 -7.80 4.40
C GLU A 17 -9.96 -6.31 4.07
N ASP A 18 -10.65 -5.54 4.89
CA ASP A 18 -10.75 -4.08 4.76
C ASP A 18 -10.06 -3.47 5.99
N LEU A 19 -9.10 -2.58 5.75
CA LEU A 19 -8.38 -1.81 6.77
C LEU A 19 -8.70 -0.34 6.56
N SER A 20 -8.92 0.40 7.64
CA SER A 20 -9.10 1.85 7.59
C SER A 20 -8.63 2.49 8.88
N GLU A 21 -7.86 3.55 8.77
CA GLU A 21 -7.35 4.27 9.93
C GLU A 21 -7.30 5.78 9.64
N SER A 22 -7.29 6.57 10.71
CA SER A 22 -7.08 8.01 10.64
C SER A 22 -5.63 8.33 10.34
N CYS A 23 -5.38 9.18 9.35
CA CYS A 23 -4.07 9.69 9.02
C CYS A 23 -3.59 10.80 9.99
N GLY A 24 -4.40 11.14 11.00
CA GLY A 24 -4.13 12.19 11.99
C GLY A 24 -4.81 13.52 11.66
N SER A 25 -4.47 14.56 12.42
CA SER A 25 -5.20 15.85 12.41
C SER A 25 -4.97 16.72 11.16
N TYR A 26 -3.85 16.52 10.45
CA TYR A 26 -3.52 17.21 9.20
C TYR A 26 -2.77 16.24 8.31
N CYS A 27 -3.42 15.72 7.27
CA CYS A 27 -2.80 14.79 6.34
C CYS A 27 -3.26 15.11 4.93
N SER A 28 -2.32 15.37 4.03
CA SER A 28 -2.65 15.59 2.63
C SER A 28 -3.19 14.30 2.00
N ASN A 29 -4.03 14.41 0.96
CA ASN A 29 -4.43 13.24 0.17
C ASN A 29 -3.22 12.42 -0.30
N TYR A 30 -2.12 13.11 -0.62
CA TYR A 30 -0.86 12.48 -0.98
C TYR A 30 -0.30 11.58 0.13
N GLU A 31 -0.32 12.07 1.37
CA GLU A 31 0.16 11.32 2.54
C GLU A 31 -0.81 10.19 2.89
N ALA A 32 -2.12 10.44 2.86
CA ALA A 32 -3.13 9.42 3.13
C ALA A 32 -2.98 8.21 2.18
N GLU A 33 -2.73 8.47 0.91
CA GLU A 33 -2.49 7.43 -0.10
C GLU A 33 -1.16 6.69 0.15
N ALA A 34 -0.11 7.39 0.56
CA ALA A 34 1.15 6.74 0.92
C ALA A 34 0.98 5.83 2.14
N PHE A 35 0.23 6.27 3.16
CA PHE A 35 -0.07 5.45 4.34
C PHE A 35 -0.97 4.26 4.02
N ALA A 36 -1.92 4.40 3.09
CA ALA A 36 -2.72 3.27 2.61
C ALA A 36 -1.83 2.17 2.01
N ILE A 37 -0.92 2.53 1.10
CA ILE A 37 -0.02 1.54 0.50
C ILE A 37 0.89 0.93 1.58
N GLU A 38 1.40 1.73 2.51
CA GLU A 38 2.26 1.25 3.59
C GLU A 38 1.53 0.25 4.50
N ALA A 39 0.32 0.59 4.94
CA ALA A 39 -0.53 -0.28 5.75
C ALA A 39 -0.85 -1.59 5.03
N ALA A 40 -1.09 -1.56 3.71
CA ALA A 40 -1.29 -2.76 2.92
C ALA A 40 -0.07 -3.70 2.96
N VAL A 41 1.13 -3.14 2.78
CA VAL A 41 2.38 -3.91 2.79
C VAL A 41 2.69 -4.46 4.19
N LEU A 42 2.46 -3.67 5.25
CA LEU A 42 2.63 -4.13 6.63
C LEU A 42 1.65 -5.27 6.98
N GLN A 43 0.40 -5.17 6.54
CA GLN A 43 -0.57 -6.25 6.74
C GLN A 43 -0.14 -7.52 5.99
N LEU A 44 0.31 -7.40 4.74
CA LEU A 44 0.83 -8.53 3.97
C LEU A 44 2.06 -9.16 4.63
N THR A 45 2.97 -8.34 5.17
CA THR A 45 4.12 -8.79 5.97
C THR A 45 3.68 -9.64 7.17
N SER A 46 2.67 -9.16 7.91
CA SER A 46 2.09 -9.89 9.04
C SER A 46 1.52 -11.23 8.57
N VAL A 47 0.68 -11.23 7.52
CA VAL A 47 0.05 -12.44 6.99
C VAL A 47 1.09 -13.45 6.50
N PHE A 48 2.10 -13.04 5.75
CA PHE A 48 3.13 -13.94 5.23
C PHE A 48 4.04 -14.48 6.34
N SER A 49 4.26 -13.70 7.40
CA SER A 49 4.99 -14.17 8.59
C SER A 49 4.24 -15.26 9.35
N PHE A 50 2.92 -15.13 9.52
CA PHE A 50 2.09 -16.12 10.21
C PHE A 50 1.71 -17.33 9.34
N TYR A 51 1.60 -17.10 8.03
CA TYR A 51 1.16 -18.09 7.04
C TYR A 51 2.08 -18.08 5.81
N PRO A 52 3.31 -18.63 5.90
CA PRO A 52 4.27 -18.62 4.80
C PRO A 52 3.74 -19.25 3.51
N GLU A 53 2.84 -20.24 3.62
CA GLU A 53 2.18 -20.89 2.49
C GLU A 53 1.25 -19.96 1.69
N LYS A 54 0.90 -18.80 2.27
CA LYS A 54 0.13 -17.76 1.60
C LYS A 54 1.02 -16.72 0.92
N THR A 55 2.33 -16.88 0.86
CA THR A 55 3.22 -15.96 0.14
C THR A 55 2.95 -16.04 -1.36
N HIS A 56 2.68 -14.90 -2.00
CA HIS A 56 2.41 -14.81 -3.43
C HIS A 56 2.71 -13.41 -3.97
N ASN A 57 2.83 -13.31 -5.30
CA ASN A 57 2.95 -12.04 -6.00
C ASN A 57 1.74 -11.15 -5.76
N ILE A 58 1.99 -9.85 -5.60
CA ILE A 58 1.00 -8.87 -5.18
C ILE A 58 0.86 -7.79 -6.24
N VAL A 59 -0.38 -7.34 -6.44
CA VAL A 59 -0.70 -6.14 -7.21
C VAL A 59 -1.43 -5.17 -6.28
N ILE A 60 -0.87 -3.98 -6.09
CA ILE A 60 -1.53 -2.88 -5.38
C ILE A 60 -2.08 -1.92 -6.42
N PHE A 61 -3.39 -1.66 -6.34
CA PHE A 61 -4.05 -0.66 -7.16
C PHE A 61 -4.23 0.62 -6.35
N SER A 62 -3.80 1.76 -6.89
CA SER A 62 -4.04 3.09 -6.31
C SER A 62 -4.34 4.09 -7.42
N ASP A 63 -5.22 5.04 -7.14
CA ASP A 63 -5.51 6.16 -8.05
C ASP A 63 -4.59 7.36 -7.86
N SER A 64 -3.71 7.29 -6.85
CA SER A 64 -2.71 8.30 -6.55
C SER A 64 -1.49 8.19 -7.46
N ARG A 65 -1.66 8.69 -8.70
CA ARG A 65 -0.57 8.73 -9.70
C ARG A 65 0.70 9.38 -9.15
N SER A 66 0.55 10.46 -8.37
CA SER A 66 1.68 11.19 -7.79
C SER A 66 2.51 10.34 -6.83
N VAL A 67 1.87 9.50 -6.00
CA VAL A 67 2.59 8.64 -5.05
C VAL A 67 3.34 7.54 -5.82
N LEU A 68 2.69 6.94 -6.82
CA LEU A 68 3.28 5.90 -7.64
C LEU A 68 4.49 6.42 -8.44
N GLU A 69 4.38 7.60 -9.06
CA GLU A 69 5.48 8.24 -9.77
C GLU A 69 6.64 8.61 -8.82
N ALA A 70 6.35 9.07 -7.61
CA ALA A 70 7.39 9.42 -6.65
C ALA A 70 8.17 8.21 -6.13
N LEU A 71 7.50 7.06 -5.96
CA LEU A 71 8.15 5.79 -5.61
C LEU A 71 9.05 5.28 -6.75
N GLN A 72 8.62 5.42 -8.01
CA GLN A 72 9.41 4.99 -9.17
C GLN A 72 10.64 5.86 -9.41
N ASN A 73 10.55 7.16 -9.15
CA ASN A 73 11.62 8.12 -9.40
C ASN A 73 12.52 8.36 -8.17
N GLU A 74 12.36 7.58 -7.10
CA GLU A 74 13.10 7.72 -5.83
C GLU A 74 13.10 9.17 -5.27
N SER A 75 12.03 9.92 -5.54
CA SER A 75 11.91 11.31 -5.08
C SER A 75 11.42 11.34 -3.63
N LEU A 76 12.30 10.95 -2.71
CA LEU A 76 12.01 10.77 -1.28
C LEU A 76 12.04 12.09 -0.49
N GLN A 77 11.35 13.11 -1.00
CA GLN A 77 11.33 14.45 -0.39
C GLN A 77 10.43 14.52 0.86
N ASN A 78 9.47 13.58 1.01
CA ASN A 78 8.54 13.49 2.13
C ASN A 78 8.90 12.29 3.03
N SER A 79 8.86 12.47 4.35
CA SER A 79 9.12 11.41 5.33
C SER A 79 8.21 10.19 5.19
N SER A 80 6.93 10.38 4.84
CA SER A 80 5.97 9.29 4.66
C SER A 80 6.31 8.44 3.44
N LEU A 81 6.78 9.05 2.35
CA LEU A 81 7.28 8.30 1.19
C LEU A 81 8.54 7.52 1.50
N LYS A 82 9.44 8.10 2.30
CA LYS A 82 10.67 7.41 2.70
C LYS A 82 10.34 6.19 3.55
N SER A 83 9.38 6.31 4.47
CA SER A 83 8.87 5.19 5.25
C SER A 83 8.29 4.11 4.34
N LEU A 84 7.37 4.49 3.46
CA LEU A 84 6.76 3.59 2.48
C LEU A 84 7.80 2.86 1.61
N PHE A 85 8.80 3.58 1.08
CA PHE A 85 9.86 3.00 0.28
C PHE A 85 10.67 1.96 1.07
N LEU A 86 11.07 2.28 2.30
CA LEU A 86 11.82 1.34 3.15
C LEU A 86 10.97 0.12 3.53
N THR A 87 9.69 0.32 3.78
CA THR A 87 8.74 -0.76 4.06
C THR A 87 8.61 -1.71 2.86
N ILE A 88 8.46 -1.16 1.65
CA ILE A 88 8.43 -1.96 0.41
C ILE A 88 9.77 -2.68 0.15
N ASP A 89 10.90 -1.98 0.28
CA ASP A 89 12.23 -2.56 0.05
C ASP A 89 12.52 -3.70 1.04
N SER A 90 12.18 -3.52 2.32
CA SER A 90 12.30 -4.57 3.34
C SER A 90 11.40 -5.76 3.03
N PHE A 91 10.16 -5.51 2.60
CA PHE A 91 9.21 -6.55 2.22
C PHE A 91 9.75 -7.41 1.07
N LEU A 92 10.22 -6.78 -0.01
CA LEU A 92 10.76 -7.47 -1.19
C LEU A 92 12.08 -8.22 -0.91
N LYS A 93 12.89 -7.74 0.04
CA LYS A 93 14.09 -8.47 0.48
C LYS A 93 13.77 -9.67 1.37
N THR A 94 12.66 -9.61 2.10
CA THR A 94 12.25 -10.65 3.04
C THR A 94 11.51 -11.79 2.34
N TYR A 95 10.66 -11.45 1.37
CA TYR A 95 9.83 -12.41 0.65
C TYR A 95 10.24 -12.44 -0.82
N ASP A 96 10.44 -13.65 -1.36
CA ASP A 96 10.73 -13.88 -2.78
C ASP A 96 9.45 -13.73 -3.61
N VAL A 97 8.97 -12.49 -3.76
CA VAL A 97 7.71 -12.13 -4.43
C VAL A 97 7.88 -10.91 -5.33
N ASP A 98 7.05 -10.84 -6.37
CA ASP A 98 6.89 -9.63 -7.16
C ASP A 98 5.80 -8.73 -6.55
N LEU A 99 6.11 -7.44 -6.41
CA LEU A 99 5.13 -6.40 -6.09
C LEU A 99 4.94 -5.46 -7.28
N THR A 100 3.73 -5.43 -7.83
CA THR A 100 3.34 -4.48 -8.88
C THR A 100 2.50 -3.37 -8.29
N LEU A 101 2.93 -2.12 -8.46
CA LEU A 101 2.11 -0.95 -8.15
C LEU A 101 1.43 -0.47 -9.44
N GLN A 102 0.13 -0.62 -9.53
CA GLN A 102 -0.67 -0.30 -10.71
C GLN A 102 -1.51 0.94 -10.48
N TRP A 103 -1.29 1.97 -11.30
CA TRP A 103 -2.18 3.12 -11.33
C TRP A 103 -3.53 2.74 -11.92
N ILE A 104 -4.60 3.17 -11.27
CA ILE A 104 -5.98 3.08 -11.78
C ILE A 104 -6.64 4.46 -11.77
N PRO A 105 -7.55 4.77 -12.69
CA PRO A 105 -8.30 6.02 -12.62
C PRO A 105 -9.21 6.06 -11.38
N GLY A 106 -9.13 7.17 -10.64
CA GLY A 106 -10.00 7.44 -9.50
C GLY A 106 -11.47 7.61 -9.91
N HIS A 107 -12.39 7.32 -9.00
CA HIS A 107 -13.85 7.34 -9.24
C HIS A 107 -14.36 6.39 -10.33
N CYS A 108 -13.60 5.35 -10.69
CA CYS A 108 -14.00 4.39 -11.72
C CYS A 108 -14.89 3.22 -11.26
N ASN A 109 -15.50 3.30 -10.07
CA ASN A 109 -16.43 2.25 -9.59
C ASN A 109 -15.83 0.83 -9.71
N ILE A 110 -14.56 0.67 -9.34
CA ILE A 110 -13.91 -0.64 -9.33
C ILE A 110 -14.35 -1.35 -8.03
N THR A 111 -15.49 -2.04 -8.11
CA THR A 111 -16.09 -2.87 -7.03
C THR A 111 -15.75 -4.35 -7.15
#